data_AF-P73892-F1
#
_entry.id   AF-P73892-F1
#
_cell.length_a   1.000
_cell.length_b   1.000
_cell.length_c   1.000
_cell.angle_alpha   90.00
_cell.angle_beta   90.00
_cell.angle_gamma   90.00
#
_symmetry.space_group_name_H-M   'P 1'
#
loop_
_entity.id
_entity.type
_entity.pdbx_description
1 polymer ?
#
loop_
_entity_poly.entity_id
_entity_poly.type
_entity_poly.pdbx_seq_one_letter_code
_entity_poly.pdbx_strand_id
1 'polypeptide(L)'
;MRINHKPLLIATALLTLVPNVVWSSPFDEDQEICPQWECDQAGNCRKLDLTCGSSPDSSGAQGYQLYFDGELVSGPDAQGYTSQQAKENCTWNMQTKPQMHIRCLYNGQVFGDRPPSNSPGYELYFDGELVSGADAQGYTFQQAEENCIWNMQTKPQIHIRCLYNGQVFRER
;
A
#
# COMPACT_ATOMS: atom_id res chain seq x y z
N MET A 1 8.20 12.52 69.97
CA MET A 1 8.85 13.77 69.52
C MET A 1 10.24 13.46 68.96
N ARG A 2 10.41 13.62 67.65
CA ARG A 2 11.65 13.94 66.91
C ARG A 2 11.29 13.83 65.42
N ILE A 3 10.74 14.91 64.89
CA ILE A 3 10.44 15.08 63.47
C ILE A 3 11.77 15.50 62.84
N ASN A 4 12.41 14.58 62.12
CA ASN A 4 13.73 14.78 61.55
C ASN A 4 13.56 15.25 60.09
N HIS A 5 13.80 16.54 59.86
CA HIS A 5 13.72 17.16 58.54
C HIS A 5 14.96 16.77 57.72
N LYS A 6 14.80 15.89 56.71
CA LYS A 6 15.85 15.62 55.74
C LYS A 6 15.81 16.67 54.61
N PRO A 7 16.96 17.24 54.23
CA PRO A 7 17.04 18.40 53.34
C PRO A 7 16.85 18.03 51.88
N LEU A 8 16.22 18.96 51.16
CA LEU A 8 15.94 18.94 49.73
C LEU A 8 17.26 19.02 48.93
N LEU A 9 17.71 17.89 48.37
CA LEU A 9 18.83 17.85 47.42
C LEU A 9 18.32 18.28 46.04
N ILE A 10 18.69 19.48 45.63
CA ILE A 10 18.48 20.00 44.29
C ILE A 10 19.49 19.30 43.37
N ALA A 11 19.03 18.31 42.62
CA ALA A 11 19.84 17.62 41.62
C ALA A 11 19.90 18.49 40.36
N THR A 12 21.02 19.18 40.17
CA THR A 12 21.35 19.90 38.93
C THR A 12 21.61 18.86 37.84
N ALA A 13 20.60 18.53 37.04
CA ALA A 13 20.75 17.68 35.87
C ALA A 13 21.50 18.46 34.79
N LEU A 14 22.81 18.22 34.66
CA LEU A 14 23.56 18.63 33.48
C LEU A 14 23.00 17.85 32.27
N LEU A 15 22.19 18.51 31.44
CA LEU A 15 21.86 18.02 30.12
C LEU A 15 23.14 18.00 29.28
N THR A 16 23.78 16.84 29.20
CA THR A 16 24.75 16.55 28.15
C THR A 16 24.01 16.52 26.81
N LEU A 17 24.28 17.49 25.94
CA LEU A 17 23.87 17.44 24.54
C LEU A 17 24.50 16.19 23.91
N VAL A 18 23.72 15.13 23.74
CA VAL A 18 24.07 14.06 22.80
C VAL A 18 23.86 14.61 21.39
N PRO A 19 24.88 14.64 20.52
CA PRO A 19 24.68 15.01 19.14
C PRO A 19 23.76 13.96 18.51
N ASN A 20 22.59 14.41 18.03
CA ASN A 20 21.69 13.59 17.24
C ASN A 20 22.45 13.19 15.95
N VAL A 21 22.98 11.97 15.92
CA VAL A 21 23.43 11.36 14.67
C VAL A 21 22.16 11.08 13.88
N VAL A 22 21.83 11.99 12.97
CA VAL A 22 20.81 11.74 11.95
C VAL A 22 21.38 10.65 11.05
N TRP A 23 21.03 9.41 11.32
CA TRP A 23 21.16 8.33 10.36
C TRP A 23 20.18 8.65 9.24
N SER A 24 20.62 9.42 8.23
CA SER A 24 19.96 9.39 6.94
C SER A 24 20.21 7.99 6.40
N SER A 25 19.19 7.14 6.49
CA SER A 25 19.16 5.88 5.77
C SER A 25 19.53 6.17 4.31
N PRO A 26 20.62 5.61 3.75
CA PRO A 26 20.96 5.83 2.34
C PRO A 26 19.99 5.13 1.39
N PHE A 27 18.95 4.49 1.94
CA PHE A 27 17.86 3.90 1.20
C PHE A 27 16.82 5.00 0.97
N ASP A 28 16.74 5.48 -0.27
CA ASP A 28 15.58 6.19 -0.80
C ASP A 28 14.34 5.38 -0.39
N GLU A 29 13.33 5.99 0.22
CA GLU A 29 12.11 5.29 0.68
C GLU A 29 11.36 4.61 -0.49
N ASP A 30 11.73 4.95 -1.74
CA ASP A 30 11.25 4.32 -2.97
C ASP A 30 12.02 3.04 -3.36
N GLN A 31 13.10 2.64 -2.64
CA GLN A 31 13.74 1.33 -2.83
C GLN A 31 13.01 0.26 -2.02
N GLU A 32 11.82 -0.09 -2.52
CA GLU A 32 11.05 -1.23 -2.07
C GLU A 32 11.95 -2.48 -2.12
N ILE A 33 12.29 -2.98 -0.92
CA ILE A 33 13.14 -4.15 -0.75
C ILE A 33 12.28 -5.34 -1.17
N CYS A 34 12.40 -5.80 -2.42
CA CYS A 34 11.69 -7.03 -2.86
C CYS A 34 12.66 -8.22 -2.82
N PRO A 35 12.87 -8.88 -1.68
CA PRO A 35 13.40 -10.22 -1.70
C PRO A 35 12.25 -11.16 -2.11
N GLN A 36 12.03 -11.33 -3.42
CA GLN A 36 11.20 -12.43 -3.89
C GLN A 36 12.02 -13.72 -3.79
N TRP A 37 11.68 -14.53 -2.79
CA TRP A 37 12.20 -15.88 -2.63
C TRP A 37 11.28 -16.86 -3.35
N GLU A 38 11.85 -17.71 -4.20
CA GLU A 38 11.14 -18.88 -4.71
C GLU A 38 11.59 -20.08 -3.87
N CYS A 39 10.63 -20.75 -3.22
CA CYS A 39 10.88 -21.94 -2.41
C CYS A 39 10.36 -23.18 -3.12
N ASP A 40 11.16 -24.25 -3.14
CA ASP A 40 10.71 -25.55 -3.61
C ASP A 40 9.82 -26.27 -2.57
N GLN A 41 9.24 -27.41 -2.94
CA GLN A 41 8.41 -28.22 -2.03
C GLN A 41 9.19 -28.79 -0.84
N ALA A 42 10.52 -28.80 -0.89
CA ALA A 42 11.38 -29.26 0.21
C ALA A 42 11.77 -28.12 1.17
N GLY A 43 11.34 -26.88 0.90
CA GLY A 43 11.64 -25.70 1.71
C GLY A 43 12.99 -25.06 1.41
N ASN A 44 13.64 -25.41 0.30
CA ASN A 44 14.85 -24.71 -0.13
C ASN A 44 14.46 -23.46 -0.91
N CYS A 45 14.82 -22.30 -0.38
CA CYS A 45 14.51 -21.02 -0.99
C CYS A 45 15.75 -20.44 -1.68
N ARG A 46 15.58 -19.97 -2.92
CA ARG A 46 16.61 -19.21 -3.65
C ARG A 46 16.15 -17.76 -3.83
N LYS A 47 17.08 -16.82 -3.75
CA LYS A 47 16.83 -15.41 -4.04
C LYS A 47 16.63 -15.26 -5.56
N LEU A 48 15.47 -14.78 -5.99
CA LEU A 48 15.27 -14.40 -7.37
C LEU A 48 16.03 -13.10 -7.63
N ASP A 49 16.91 -13.11 -8.63
CA ASP A 49 17.59 -11.91 -9.12
C ASP A 49 16.63 -11.14 -10.03
N LEU A 50 15.50 -10.73 -9.45
CA LEU A 50 14.54 -9.87 -10.11
C LEU A 50 14.98 -8.43 -9.83
N THR A 51 15.53 -7.77 -10.84
CA THR A 51 15.67 -6.31 -10.84
C THR A 51 14.29 -5.71 -10.61
N CYS A 52 14.09 -5.19 -9.41
CA CYS A 52 12.89 -4.47 -9.01
C CYS A 52 12.75 -3.26 -9.94
N GLY A 53 11.71 -3.22 -10.77
CA GLY A 53 11.45 -2.10 -11.67
C GLY A 53 11.00 -2.46 -13.07
N SER A 54 11.20 -3.71 -13.52
CA SER A 54 10.52 -4.21 -14.71
C SER A 54 9.22 -4.89 -14.31
N SER A 55 8.23 -4.11 -13.89
CA SER A 55 6.84 -4.52 -14.10
C SER A 55 6.71 -4.93 -15.57
N PRO A 56 6.13 -6.09 -15.91
CA PRO A 56 6.01 -6.53 -17.31
C PRO A 56 5.22 -5.54 -18.19
N ASP A 57 4.50 -4.60 -17.59
CA ASP A 57 3.79 -3.50 -18.28
C ASP A 57 4.59 -2.19 -18.42
N SER A 58 5.86 -2.13 -17.98
CA SER A 58 6.74 -0.98 -18.27
C SER A 58 7.19 -0.93 -19.74
N SER A 59 6.65 -1.81 -20.60
CA SER A 59 6.97 -1.91 -22.02
C SER A 59 6.43 -0.68 -22.79
N GLY A 60 7.14 0.45 -22.65
CA GLY A 60 7.05 1.59 -23.56
C GLY A 60 6.27 2.81 -23.08
N ALA A 61 5.63 2.78 -21.91
CA ALA A 61 4.93 3.94 -21.39
C ALA A 61 5.91 5.01 -20.89
N GLN A 62 6.02 6.12 -21.62
CA GLN A 62 6.81 7.30 -21.24
C GLN A 62 5.92 8.41 -20.68
N GLY A 63 6.43 9.10 -19.67
CA GLY A 63 5.77 10.24 -19.04
C GLY A 63 4.63 9.84 -18.11
N TYR A 64 3.66 10.74 -17.96
CA TYR A 64 2.55 10.61 -17.02
C TYR A 64 1.35 9.90 -17.63
N GLN A 65 0.78 8.96 -16.89
CA GLN A 65 -0.49 8.32 -17.22
C GLN A 65 -1.45 8.48 -16.05
N LEU A 66 -2.64 9.00 -16.33
CA LEU A 66 -3.71 9.16 -15.36
C LEU A 66 -4.89 8.30 -15.76
N TYR A 67 -5.37 7.50 -14.83
CA TYR A 67 -6.51 6.63 -15.00
C TYR A 67 -7.63 7.04 -14.05
N PHE A 68 -8.85 7.18 -14.58
CA PHE A 68 -10.09 7.29 -13.80
C PHE A 68 -10.88 6.00 -14.00
N ASP A 69 -11.21 5.30 -12.91
CA ASP A 69 -12.00 4.07 -12.97
C ASP A 69 -11.46 3.02 -13.98
N GLY A 70 -10.13 2.99 -14.12
CA GLY A 70 -9.42 2.10 -15.05
C GLY A 70 -9.26 2.63 -16.48
N GLU A 71 -9.88 3.76 -16.83
CA GLU A 71 -9.76 4.38 -18.16
C GLU A 71 -8.64 5.44 -18.21
N LEU A 72 -7.78 5.36 -19.22
CA LEU A 72 -6.72 6.35 -19.43
C LEU A 72 -7.32 7.69 -19.88
N VAL A 73 -7.13 8.74 -19.07
CA VAL A 73 -7.67 10.10 -19.31
C VAL A 73 -6.59 11.16 -19.55
N SER A 74 -5.33 10.84 -19.31
CA SER A 74 -4.21 11.73 -19.67
C SER A 74 -4.04 11.79 -21.18
N GLY A 75 -4.00 13.01 -21.73
CA GLY A 75 -3.76 13.25 -23.16
C GLY A 75 -2.29 13.05 -23.58
N PRO A 76 -1.98 13.16 -24.88
CA PRO A 76 -0.63 12.94 -25.42
C PRO A 76 0.43 13.88 -24.81
N ASP A 77 0.05 15.10 -24.42
CA ASP A 77 0.96 16.07 -23.79
C ASP A 77 1.52 15.59 -22.44
N ALA A 78 0.84 14.63 -21.79
CA ALA A 78 1.30 14.04 -20.53
C ALA A 78 2.61 13.25 -20.66
N GLN A 79 3.00 12.87 -21.89
CA GLN A 79 4.31 12.26 -22.16
C GLN A 79 5.47 13.21 -21.81
N GLY A 80 5.26 14.53 -21.94
CA GLY A 80 6.25 15.55 -21.63
C GLY A 80 6.27 16.00 -20.17
N TYR A 81 5.43 15.42 -19.31
CA TYR A 81 5.39 15.80 -17.90
C TYR A 81 6.69 15.41 -17.22
N THR A 82 7.19 16.30 -16.38
CA THR A 82 8.18 15.94 -15.35
C THR A 82 7.53 15.09 -14.27
N SER A 83 8.33 14.34 -13.52
CA SER A 83 7.85 13.58 -12.35
C SER A 83 7.15 14.47 -11.34
N GLN A 84 7.62 15.70 -11.15
CA GLN A 84 7.00 16.67 -10.25
C GLN A 84 5.60 17.10 -10.74
N GLN A 85 5.45 17.42 -12.03
CA GLN A 85 4.14 17.73 -12.62
C GLN A 85 3.17 16.55 -12.53
N ALA A 86 3.67 15.32 -12.73
CA ALA A 86 2.88 14.10 -12.52
C ALA A 86 2.36 14.00 -11.08
N LYS A 87 3.23 14.20 -10.08
CA LYS A 87 2.87 14.18 -8.64
C LYS A 87 1.82 15.23 -8.29
N GLU A 88 2.00 16.45 -8.77
CA GLU A 88 1.06 17.56 -8.56
C GLU A 88 -0.30 17.28 -9.20
N ASN A 89 -0.32 16.83 -10.46
CA ASN A 89 -1.55 16.50 -11.17
C ASN A 89 -2.30 15.34 -10.50
N CYS A 90 -1.56 14.31 -10.09
CA CYS A 90 -2.12 13.17 -9.37
C CYS A 90 -2.76 13.61 -8.05
N THR A 91 -2.04 14.41 -7.25
CA THR A 91 -2.53 14.93 -5.97
C THR A 91 -3.79 15.77 -6.15
N TRP A 92 -3.80 16.66 -7.15
CA TRP A 92 -4.98 17.47 -7.46
C TRP A 92 -6.18 16.60 -7.85
N ASN A 93 -5.99 15.57 -8.69
CA ASN A 93 -7.08 14.67 -9.07
C ASN A 93 -7.56 13.82 -7.89
N MET A 94 -6.67 13.29 -7.06
CA MET A 94 -7.04 12.55 -5.86
C MET A 94 -7.87 13.40 -4.89
N GLN A 95 -7.52 14.68 -4.71
CA GLN A 95 -8.24 15.60 -3.84
C GLN A 95 -9.59 16.04 -4.41
N THR A 96 -9.64 16.35 -5.72
CA THR A 96 -10.84 16.92 -6.34
C THR A 96 -11.87 15.89 -6.78
N LYS A 97 -11.48 14.61 -6.87
CA LYS A 97 -12.33 13.53 -7.38
C LYS A 97 -12.44 12.38 -6.39
N PRO A 98 -12.86 12.62 -5.13
CA PRO A 98 -12.87 11.60 -4.09
C PRO A 98 -13.69 10.36 -4.48
N GLN A 99 -14.73 10.53 -5.30
CA GLN A 99 -15.67 9.47 -5.70
C GLN A 99 -15.16 8.54 -6.80
N MET A 100 -14.02 8.82 -7.42
CA MET A 100 -13.46 7.97 -8.50
C MET A 100 -12.24 7.21 -8.02
N HIS A 101 -12.00 6.06 -8.65
CA HIS A 101 -10.71 5.38 -8.58
C HIS A 101 -9.70 6.18 -9.38
N ILE A 102 -8.66 6.67 -8.71
CA ILE A 102 -7.58 7.42 -9.36
C ILE A 102 -6.31 6.58 -9.29
N ARG A 103 -5.77 6.22 -10.46
CA ARG A 103 -4.46 5.57 -10.57
C ARG A 103 -3.52 6.43 -11.43
N CYS A 104 -2.32 6.64 -10.92
CA CYS A 104 -1.30 7.52 -11.47
C CYS A 104 -0.02 6.73 -11.70
N LEU A 105 0.48 6.74 -12.94
CA LEU A 105 1.75 6.15 -13.31
C LEU A 105 2.69 7.22 -13.86
N TYR A 106 3.98 7.04 -13.63
CA TYR A 106 5.03 7.80 -14.27
C TYR A 106 6.08 6.84 -14.82
N ASN A 107 6.35 6.91 -16.12
CA ASN A 107 7.22 5.96 -16.82
C ASN A 107 6.86 4.49 -16.56
N GLY A 108 5.56 4.17 -16.56
CA GLY A 108 5.03 2.83 -16.30
C GLY A 108 5.02 2.41 -14.82
N GLN A 109 5.55 3.21 -13.90
CA GLN A 109 5.54 2.89 -12.47
C GLN A 109 4.37 3.57 -11.76
N VAL A 110 3.55 2.79 -11.04
CA VAL A 110 2.48 3.33 -10.20
C VAL A 110 3.09 4.09 -9.02
N PHE A 111 2.70 5.35 -8.86
CA PHE A 111 3.11 6.16 -7.69
C PHE A 111 1.91 6.75 -6.93
N GLY A 112 0.69 6.53 -7.43
CA GLY A 112 -0.53 6.91 -6.76
C GLY A 112 -1.67 5.98 -7.15
N ASP A 113 -2.35 5.40 -6.16
CA ASP A 113 -3.51 4.55 -6.37
C ASP A 113 -4.49 4.78 -5.21
N ARG A 114 -5.63 5.39 -5.51
CA ARG A 114 -6.64 5.71 -4.51
C ARG A 114 -8.01 5.24 -4.98
N PRO A 115 -8.66 4.30 -4.29
CA PRO A 115 -10.02 3.91 -4.61
C PRO A 115 -11.01 5.06 -4.34
N PRO A 116 -12.24 4.96 -4.87
CA PRO A 116 -13.35 5.81 -4.49
C PRO A 116 -13.47 5.93 -2.97
N SER A 117 -13.83 7.12 -2.46
CA SER A 117 -14.02 7.36 -1.02
C SER A 117 -15.14 6.53 -0.43
N ASN A 118 -16.08 6.10 -1.28
CA ASN A 118 -17.20 5.22 -0.91
C ASN A 118 -16.90 3.76 -1.25
N SER A 119 -15.66 3.42 -1.60
CA SER A 119 -15.33 2.02 -1.85
C SER A 119 -15.53 1.20 -0.58
N PRO A 120 -16.16 0.03 -0.70
CA PRO A 120 -16.47 -0.80 0.45
C PRO A 120 -15.24 -1.50 1.06
N GLY A 121 -14.03 -1.30 0.50
CA GLY A 121 -12.85 -2.07 0.89
C GLY A 121 -13.05 -3.55 0.57
N TYR A 122 -12.73 -4.42 1.52
CA TYR A 122 -12.91 -5.86 1.36
C TYR A 122 -14.34 -6.31 1.66
N GLU A 123 -14.92 -7.07 0.73
CA GLU A 123 -16.19 -7.76 0.94
C GLU A 123 -16.01 -9.26 0.73
N LEU A 124 -16.47 -10.04 1.71
CA LEU A 124 -16.48 -11.51 1.64
C LEU A 124 -17.92 -11.99 1.62
N TYR A 125 -18.26 -12.82 0.65
CA TYR A 125 -19.57 -13.44 0.53
C TYR A 125 -19.49 -14.96 0.67
N PHE A 126 -20.37 -15.55 1.48
CA PHE A 126 -20.62 -16.99 1.55
C PHE A 126 -22.01 -17.28 0.99
N ASP A 127 -22.09 -18.12 -0.05
CA ASP A 127 -23.35 -18.49 -0.70
C ASP A 127 -24.25 -17.28 -1.07
N GLY A 128 -23.61 -16.15 -1.39
CA GLY A 128 -24.28 -14.90 -1.76
C GLY A 128 -24.57 -13.94 -0.59
N GLU A 129 -24.31 -14.34 0.65
CA GLU A 129 -24.49 -13.50 1.85
C GLU A 129 -23.19 -12.79 2.24
N LEU A 130 -23.24 -11.47 2.49
CA LEU A 130 -22.08 -10.70 2.97
C LEU A 130 -21.75 -11.09 4.41
N VAL A 131 -20.54 -11.58 4.64
CA VAL A 131 -20.07 -12.06 5.96
C VAL A 131 -18.87 -11.28 6.50
N SER A 132 -18.24 -10.42 5.71
CA SER A 132 -17.20 -9.51 6.21
C SER A 132 -17.80 -8.42 7.10
N GLY A 133 -17.10 -8.11 8.21
CA GLY A 133 -17.49 -7.04 9.12
C GLY A 133 -17.16 -5.64 8.59
N ALA A 134 -17.61 -4.61 9.32
CA ALA A 134 -17.32 -3.21 8.98
C ALA A 134 -15.82 -2.88 9.03
N ASP A 135 -15.03 -3.63 9.80
CA ASP A 135 -13.58 -3.53 9.87
C ASP A 135 -12.88 -3.92 8.56
N ALA A 136 -13.52 -4.77 7.74
CA ALA A 136 -13.01 -5.18 6.43
C ALA A 136 -12.89 -4.01 5.43
N GLN A 137 -13.59 -2.90 5.68
CA GLN A 137 -13.48 -1.68 4.87
C GLN A 137 -12.07 -1.08 4.92
N GLY A 138 -11.34 -1.31 6.02
CA GLY A 138 -9.96 -0.82 6.21
C GLY A 138 -8.88 -1.78 5.73
N TYR A 139 -9.24 -2.94 5.16
CA TYR A 139 -8.25 -3.92 4.73
C TYR A 139 -7.45 -3.39 3.54
N THR A 140 -6.17 -3.70 3.51
CA THR A 140 -5.38 -3.61 2.28
C THR A 140 -5.77 -4.75 1.33
N PHE A 141 -5.42 -4.61 0.05
CA PHE A 141 -5.66 -5.69 -0.92
C PHE A 141 -4.97 -6.99 -0.51
N GLN A 142 -3.75 -6.92 0.04
CA GLN A 142 -3.03 -8.09 0.54
C GLN A 142 -3.81 -8.78 1.67
N GLN A 143 -4.32 -8.03 2.65
CA GLN A 143 -5.12 -8.59 3.75
C GLN A 143 -6.42 -9.23 3.22
N ALA A 144 -7.07 -8.57 2.26
CA ALA A 144 -8.24 -9.12 1.58
C ALA A 144 -7.93 -10.44 0.87
N GLU A 145 -6.80 -10.52 0.16
CA GLU A 145 -6.38 -11.73 -0.53
C GLU A 145 -6.06 -12.86 0.44
N GLU A 146 -5.27 -12.60 1.48
CA GLU A 146 -4.93 -13.57 2.51
C GLU A 146 -6.19 -14.14 3.19
N ASN A 147 -7.13 -13.27 3.56
CA ASN A 147 -8.41 -13.67 4.14
C ASN A 147 -9.25 -14.52 3.18
N CYS A 148 -9.28 -14.12 1.90
CA CYS A 148 -10.00 -14.84 0.87
C CYS A 148 -9.43 -16.24 0.62
N ILE A 149 -8.11 -16.35 0.47
CA ILE A 149 -7.39 -17.63 0.28
C ILE A 149 -7.68 -18.55 1.47
N TRP A 150 -7.57 -18.03 2.69
CA TRP A 150 -7.86 -18.80 3.89
C TRP A 150 -9.30 -19.33 3.92
N ASN A 151 -10.29 -18.49 3.59
CA ASN A 151 -11.68 -18.94 3.53
C ASN A 151 -11.91 -19.98 2.43
N MET A 152 -11.31 -19.81 1.25
CA MET A 152 -11.42 -20.78 0.16
C MET A 152 -10.83 -22.14 0.52
N GLN A 153 -9.71 -22.16 1.24
CA GLN A 153 -9.07 -23.39 1.69
C GLN A 153 -9.86 -24.08 2.81
N THR A 154 -10.38 -23.31 3.76
CA THR A 154 -11.03 -23.86 4.96
C THR A 154 -12.50 -24.17 4.78
N LYS A 155 -13.15 -23.64 3.73
CA LYS A 155 -14.58 -23.81 3.47
C LYS A 155 -14.84 -24.35 2.06
N PRO A 156 -14.30 -25.52 1.69
CA PRO A 156 -14.37 -26.04 0.31
C PRO A 156 -15.80 -26.37 -0.17
N GLN A 157 -16.79 -26.39 0.71
CA GLN A 157 -18.19 -26.70 0.35
C GLN A 157 -19.07 -25.45 0.18
N ILE A 158 -18.55 -24.27 0.53
CA ILE A 158 -19.29 -23.00 0.47
C ILE A 158 -18.84 -22.26 -0.79
N HIS A 159 -19.79 -21.65 -1.51
CA HIS A 159 -19.47 -20.74 -2.60
C HIS A 159 -18.91 -19.44 -2.02
N ILE A 160 -17.68 -19.09 -2.37
CA ILE A 160 -16.98 -17.93 -1.83
C ILE A 160 -16.73 -16.93 -2.94
N ARG A 161 -17.20 -15.70 -2.73
CA ARG A 161 -16.91 -14.57 -3.61
C ARG A 161 -16.23 -13.46 -2.82
N CYS A 162 -15.06 -13.04 -3.27
CA CYS A 162 -14.24 -12.02 -2.62
C CYS A 162 -14.13 -10.80 -3.52
N LEU A 163 -14.54 -9.64 -3.00
CA LEU A 163 -14.44 -8.36 -3.69
C LEU A 163 -13.48 -7.45 -2.95
N TYR A 164 -12.79 -6.61 -3.70
CA TYR A 164 -12.02 -5.51 -3.17
C TYR A 164 -12.39 -4.24 -3.93
N ASN A 165 -12.82 -3.21 -3.21
CA ASN A 165 -13.33 -1.97 -3.76
C ASN A 165 -14.44 -2.19 -4.83
N GLY A 166 -15.30 -3.18 -4.59
CA GLY A 166 -16.42 -3.53 -5.48
C GLY A 166 -16.06 -4.39 -6.68
N GLN A 167 -14.78 -4.76 -6.87
CA GLN A 167 -14.34 -5.65 -7.95
C GLN A 167 -14.07 -7.06 -7.43
N VAL A 168 -14.64 -8.08 -8.08
CA VAL A 168 -14.36 -9.47 -7.77
C VAL A 168 -12.91 -9.77 -8.15
N PHE A 169 -12.10 -10.19 -7.17
CA PHE A 169 -10.73 -10.62 -7.42
C PHE A 169 -10.53 -12.13 -7.25
N ARG A 170 -11.48 -12.82 -6.59
CA ARG A 170 -11.48 -14.28 -6.48
C ARG A 170 -12.89 -14.81 -6.23
N GLU A 171 -13.23 -15.93 -6.87
CA GLU A 171 -14.51 -16.62 -6.71
C GLU A 171 -14.32 -18.13 -6.89
N ARG A 172 -15.09 -18.93 -6.15
CA ARG A 172 -15.15 -20.40 -6.26
C ARG A 172 -16.47 -20.91 -5.73
#